data_AF-A0A735C2J4-F1
#
_entry.id   AF-A0A735C2J4-F1
#
_cell.length_a   1.000
_cell.length_b   1.000
_cell.length_c   1.000
_cell.angle_alpha   90.00
_cell.angle_beta   90.00
_cell.angle_gamma   90.00
#
_symmetry.space_group_name_H-M   'P 1'
#
loop_
_entity.id
_entity.type
_entity.pdbx_description
1 polymer ?
#
loop_
_entity_poly.entity_id
_entity_poly.type
_entity_poly.pdbx_seq_one_letter_code
_entity_poly.pdbx_strand_id
1 'polypeptide(L)' 'MDRFREDFDERSGEILAYLDLLKFIEYAGAELISSDDKEHKFSITAQSRKTLKGAVYILLYNLIEST' A
#
# COMPACT_ATOMS: atom_id res chain seq x y z
N MET A 1 29.61 -4.71 -1.72
CA MET A 1 28.87 -4.25 -0.53
C MET A 1 27.84 -3.20 -0.88
N ASP A 2 28.15 -2.28 -1.81
CA ASP A 2 27.22 -1.21 -2.20
C ASP A 2 25.94 -1.73 -2.86
N ARG A 3 26.02 -2.68 -3.80
CA ARG A 3 24.84 -3.32 -4.41
C ARG A 3 23.89 -3.99 -3.43
N PHE A 4 24.42 -4.60 -2.35
CA PHE A 4 23.58 -5.25 -1.34
C PHE A 4 22.81 -4.21 -0.50
N ARG A 5 23.44 -3.04 -0.25
CA ARG A 5 22.78 -1.93 0.43
C ARG A 5 21.74 -1.27 -0.47
N GLU A 6 22.04 -1.08 -1.75
CA GLU A 6 21.10 -0.53 -2.73
C GLU A 6 19.83 -1.40 -2.85
N ASP A 7 19.99 -2.72 -3.02
CA ASP A 7 18.85 -3.65 -3.06
C ASP A 7 18.04 -3.63 -1.75
N PHE A 8 18.72 -3.53 -0.60
CA PHE A 8 18.07 -3.44 0.70
C PHE A 8 17.29 -2.13 0.87
N ASP A 9 17.87 -1.00 0.48
CA ASP A 9 17.24 0.31 0.59
C ASP A 9 16.02 0.42 -0.36
N GLU A 10 16.11 -0.11 -1.57
CA GLU A 10 14.99 -0.15 -2.53
C GLU A 10 13.84 -1.00 -1.99
N ARG A 11 14.12 -2.25 -1.59
CA ARG A 11 13.09 -3.16 -1.05
C ARG A 11 12.49 -2.67 0.25
N SER A 12 13.29 -2.12 1.16
CA SER A 12 12.76 -1.56 2.41
C SER A 12 11.87 -0.35 2.16
N GLY A 13 12.21 0.50 1.18
CA GLY A 13 11.35 1.59 0.73
C GLY A 13 9.99 1.12 0.21
N GLU A 14 9.97 0.05 -0.59
CA GLU A 14 8.73 -0.56 -1.08
C GLU A 14 7.86 -1.11 0.06
N ILE A 15 8.46 -1.85 1.01
CA ILE A 15 7.75 -2.37 2.18
C ILE A 15 7.12 -1.24 2.98
N LEU A 16 7.87 -0.17 3.25
CA LEU A 16 7.38 0.98 4.00
C LEU A 16 6.22 1.67 3.29
N ALA A 17 6.30 1.84 1.97
CA ALA A 17 5.20 2.41 1.18
C ALA A 17 3.91 1.57 1.26
N TYR A 18 4.04 0.24 1.21
CA TYR A 18 2.90 -0.67 1.39
C TYR A 18 2.30 -0.60 2.80
N LEU A 19 3.13 -0.51 3.83
CA LEU A 19 2.68 -0.35 5.21
C LEU A 19 1.96 1.00 5.44
N ASP A 20 2.45 2.07 4.82
CA ASP A 20 1.80 3.37 4.87
C ASP A 20 0.44 3.35 4.17
N LEU A 21 0.32 2.65 3.04
CA LEU A 21 -0.96 2.44 2.37
C LEU A 21 -1.95 1.64 3.25
N LEU A 22 -1.49 0.60 3.94
CA LEU A 22 -2.33 -0.16 4.88
C LEU A 22 -2.87 0.72 6.01
N LYS A 23 -2.00 1.53 6.63
CA LYS A 23 -2.41 2.50 7.66
C LYS A 23 -3.40 3.50 7.10
N PHE A 24 -3.15 4.02 5.90
CA PHE A 24 -4.08 4.91 5.23
C PHE A 24 -5.46 4.28 5.08
N ILE A 25 -5.57 3.04 4.56
CA ILE A 25 -6.85 2.35 4.39
C ILE A 25 -7.56 2.07 5.72
N GLU A 26 -6.81 1.84 6.79
CA GLU A 26 -7.35 1.65 8.14
C GLU A 26 -7.99 2.91 8.72
N TYR A 27 -7.33 4.05 8.55
CA TYR A 27 -7.81 5.32 9.07
C TYR A 27 -8.65 6.12 8.08
N ALA A 28 -8.66 5.74 6.80
CA ALA A 28 -9.46 6.40 5.78
C ALA A 28 -10.95 6.34 6.15
N GLY A 29 -11.64 7.45 5.93
CA GLY A 29 -13.08 7.56 6.15
C GLY A 29 -13.91 6.67 5.22
N ALA A 30 -15.13 7.10 4.92
CA ALA A 30 -16.00 6.38 4.00
C ALA A 30 -15.68 6.64 2.52
N GLU A 31 -14.90 7.67 2.19
CA GLU A 31 -14.68 8.10 0.80
C GLU A 31 -13.24 8.57 0.56
N LEU A 32 -12.74 8.28 -0.65
CA LEU A 32 -11.55 8.86 -1.25
C LEU A 32 -12.02 9.91 -2.26
N ILE A 33 -11.48 11.13 -2.16
CA ILE A 33 -11.79 12.23 -3.08
C ILE A 33 -10.54 12.52 -3.89
N SER A 34 -10.66 12.58 -5.21
CA SER A 34 -9.54 12.98 -6.06
C SER A 34 -9.13 14.43 -5.76
N SER A 35 -7.82 14.68 -5.73
CA SER A 35 -7.29 16.04 -5.59
C SER A 35 -7.58 16.89 -6.82
N ASP A 36 -7.64 16.26 -7.99
CA ASP A 36 -7.70 16.93 -9.29
C ASP A 36 -9.15 17.17 -9.74
N ASP A 37 -10.07 16.30 -9.30
CA ASP A 37 -11.51 16.40 -9.56
C ASP A 37 -12.29 16.02 -8.31
N LYS A 38 -12.86 17.02 -7.64
CA LYS A 38 -13.61 16.83 -6.39
C LYS A 38 -14.97 16.13 -6.59
N GLU A 39 -15.46 16.05 -7.82
CA GLU A 39 -16.66 15.26 -8.15
C GLU A 39 -16.32 13.77 -8.30
N HIS A 40 -15.05 13.45 -8.58
CA HIS A 40 -14.55 12.08 -8.56
C HIS A 40 -14.33 11.59 -7.14
N LYS A 41 -15.31 10.82 -6.65
CA LYS A 41 -15.27 10.17 -5.35
C LYS A 41 -15.33 8.66 -5.49
N PHE A 42 -14.53 7.98 -4.68
CA PHE A 42 -14.57 6.53 -4.54
C PHE A 42 -15.04 6.17 -3.13
N SER A 43 -16.13 5.40 -3.04
CA SER A 43 -16.68 4.99 -1.74
C SER A 43 -15.94 3.75 -1.21
N ILE A 44 -15.32 3.89 -0.03
CA ILE A 44 -14.52 2.85 0.62
C ILE A 44 -15.43 1.93 1.42
N THR A 45 -15.91 0.88 0.76
CA THR A 45 -16.69 -0.17 1.41
C THR A 45 -15.83 -1.07 2.30
N ALA A 46 -16.46 -1.83 3.20
CA ALA A 46 -15.77 -2.86 3.98
C ALA A 46 -15.13 -3.94 3.09
N GLN A 47 -15.77 -4.26 1.96
CA GLN A 47 -15.23 -5.18 0.97
C GLN A 47 -13.99 -4.59 0.28
N SER A 48 -14.05 -3.31 -0.14
CA SER A 48 -12.92 -2.60 -0.73
C SER A 48 -11.71 -2.58 0.21
N ARG A 49 -11.91 -2.33 1.52
CA ARG A 49 -10.84 -2.42 2.54
C ARG A 49 -10.23 -3.82 2.60
N LYS A 50 -11.07 -4.86 2.68
CA LYS A 50 -10.58 -6.25 2.75
C LYS A 50 -9.77 -6.62 1.51
N THR A 51 -10.28 -6.27 0.32
CA THR A 51 -9.60 -6.54 -0.95
C THR A 51 -8.26 -5.81 -1.04
N LEU A 52 -8.22 -4.51 -0.72
CA LEU A 52 -6.99 -3.73 -0.75
C LEU A 52 -5.95 -4.24 0.26
N LYS A 53 -6.37 -4.50 1.51
CA LYS A 53 -5.47 -5.09 2.51
C LYS A 53 -4.90 -6.43 2.04
N GLY A 54 -5.75 -7.30 1.50
CA GLY A 54 -5.34 -8.61 0.96
C GLY A 54 -4.31 -8.48 -0.17
N ALA A 55 -4.53 -7.56 -1.11
CA ALA A 55 -3.57 -7.29 -2.19
C ALA A 55 -2.23 -6.81 -1.65
N VAL A 56 -2.21 -5.89 -0.67
CA VAL A 56 -0.98 -5.42 -0.05
C VAL A 56 -0.25 -6.55 0.70
N TYR A 57 -0.96 -7.41 1.42
CA TYR A 57 -0.34 -8.56 2.09
C TYR A 57 0.32 -9.54 1.12
N ILE A 58 -0.27 -9.78 -0.06
CA ILE A 58 0.33 -10.64 -1.09
C ILE A 58 1.62 -10.00 -1.62
N LEU A 59 1.61 -8.69 -1.87
CA LEU A 59 2.78 -7.97 -2.35
C LEU A 59 3.92 -7.99 -1.31
N LEU A 60 3.59 -7.77 -0.04
CA LEU A 60 4.55 -7.91 1.06
C LEU A 60 5.10 -9.34 1.17
N TYR A 61 4.23 -10.35 1.08
CA TYR A 61 4.65 -11.75 1.11
C TYR A 61 5.62 -12.08 -0.02
N ASN A 62 5.31 -11.70 -1.25
CA ASN A 62 6.18 -11.93 -2.41
C ASN A 62 7.52 -11.21 -2.25
N LEU A 63 7.52 -9.98 -1.74
CA LEU A 63 8.73 -9.19 -1.53
C LEU A 63 9.64 -9.82 -0.46
N ILE A 64 9.05 -10.37 0.61
CA ILE A 64 9.78 -11.07 1.67
C ILE A 64 10.30 -12.42 1.19
N GLU A 65 9.45 -13.25 0.56
CA GLU A 65 9.84 -14.59 0.09
C GLU A 65 10.80 -14.57 -1.10
N SER A 66 10.82 -13.50 -1.89
CA SER A 66 11.81 -13.30 -2.94
C SER A 66 13.21 -12.91 -2.40
N THR A 67 13.46 -13.09 -1.10
CA THR A 67 14.72 -12.78 -0.39
C THR A 67 15.30 -14.04 0.23
#